data_AF-A0A924DZX5-F1
#
_entry.id   AF-A0A924DZX5-F1
#
_cell.length_a   1.000
_cell.length_b   1.000
_cell.length_c   1.000
_cell.angle_alpha   90.00
_cell.angle_beta   90.00
_cell.angle_gamma   90.00
#
_symmetry.space_group_name_H-M   'P 1'
#
loop_
_entity.id
_entity.type
_entity.pdbx_description
1 polymer ?
#
loop_
_entity_poly.entity_id
_entity_poly.type
_entity_poly.pdbx_seq_one_letter_code
_entity_poly.pdbx_strand_id
1 'polypeptide(L)'
;MLHAILAWRGRVACGVAGLALGLGIAPPAGAYGVSVHAALPRYVFAADGLARLQPAVPAGQLQAFRARFYRTAAALPDVALRTRFLARYPGEATFTPAAFKTFLGLNPVASVWGLDVAPTRATRRGDLLALSATQPDLDARNQARVLRDERGRAVRLADGGLVPIDPMILAIGRSTGLTSQAHAHYGLLPGRKSEDPDVLKHDPRHFAIPADIETFAVPSAQLWTDLAISAAVWDMPTLAVIHEGAFQHYAADVANQVHTVQVGIYDFFFDAKLQSFKEWLVTLGGLRRPPLPFREIGITIVTNYHLLSEEYFVKRLKEVVDDTPRQSPQARRVLAALTTGRAAFDARIAKVATAPDWAAAMTAELVDESSQEGADLFRVTRGMGVSRLSMAGETYLTEEDPDGVMRPPGESGVAEALDRYYALYETAFGRTGSLFRRWERRFGETVTVPGADVAAVGRLVDRQLAYWTAADARRTHWLVGKLLLRPASGAAE
;
A
#
# COMPACT_ATOMS: atom_id res chain seq x y z
N MET A 1 -2.06 -51.90 23.22
CA MET A 1 -2.23 -50.52 23.72
C MET A 1 -3.06 -49.67 22.74
N LEU A 2 -3.75 -50.25 21.77
CA LEU A 2 -5.16 -50.71 21.85
C LEU A 2 -5.64 -51.19 23.23
N HIS A 3 -6.87 -50.79 23.59
CA HIS A 3 -7.64 -50.99 24.84
C HIS A 3 -7.56 -49.91 25.96
N ALA A 4 -7.84 -48.65 25.62
CA ALA A 4 -8.33 -47.66 26.59
C ALA A 4 -9.21 -46.57 25.94
N ILE A 5 -10.03 -46.94 24.95
CA ILE A 5 -11.04 -46.08 24.33
C ILE A 5 -12.36 -46.82 24.50
N LEU A 6 -13.17 -46.42 25.48
CA LEU A 6 -14.64 -46.59 25.59
C LEU A 6 -15.07 -46.47 27.06
N ALA A 7 -15.39 -45.25 27.50
CA ALA A 7 -16.46 -44.95 28.45
C ALA A 7 -16.34 -43.48 28.85
N TRP A 8 -17.23 -42.62 28.34
CA TRP A 8 -18.11 -41.77 29.15
C TRP A 8 -18.78 -40.73 28.23
N ARG A 9 -19.96 -41.07 27.72
CA ARG A 9 -20.94 -40.13 27.17
C ARG A 9 -22.08 -40.04 28.18
N GLY A 10 -22.35 -38.85 28.70
CA GLY A 10 -23.41 -38.63 29.70
C GLY A 10 -23.66 -37.15 30.01
N ARG A 11 -24.30 -36.47 29.06
CA ARG A 11 -25.15 -35.26 29.11
C ARG A 11 -25.25 -34.50 30.45
N VAL A 12 -24.94 -33.19 30.41
CA VAL A 12 -25.80 -32.14 31.00
C VAL A 12 -25.92 -31.00 29.99
N ALA A 13 -27.16 -30.60 29.73
CA ALA A 13 -27.58 -29.57 28.81
C ALA A 13 -27.82 -28.23 29.52
N CYS A 14 -27.94 -27.18 28.70
CA CYS A 14 -28.56 -25.87 28.96
C CYS A 14 -27.69 -24.79 29.62
N GLY A 15 -27.31 -23.82 28.79
CA GLY A 15 -26.80 -22.50 29.15
C GLY A 15 -26.76 -21.60 27.92
N VAL A 16 -27.94 -21.21 27.41
CA VAL A 16 -28.09 -20.16 26.40
C VAL A 16 -27.86 -18.81 27.07
N ALA A 17 -26.87 -18.03 26.63
CA ALA A 17 -26.92 -16.56 26.57
C ALA A 17 -25.63 -15.96 25.98
N GLY A 18 -25.78 -15.12 24.96
CA GLY A 18 -24.91 -13.95 24.80
C GLY A 18 -23.75 -14.03 23.79
N LEU A 19 -24.03 -14.43 22.54
CA LEU A 19 -23.13 -14.16 21.41
C LEU A 19 -23.22 -12.68 21.03
N ALA A 20 -22.49 -11.82 21.75
CA ALA A 20 -22.27 -10.45 21.32
C ALA A 20 -21.20 -10.46 20.21
N LEU A 21 -21.67 -10.50 18.97
CA LEU A 21 -20.92 -10.09 17.78
C LEU A 21 -20.51 -8.63 17.97
N GLY A 22 -19.36 -8.42 18.61
CA GLY A 22 -18.64 -7.17 18.58
C GLY A 22 -18.15 -6.94 17.15
N LEU A 23 -18.96 -6.23 16.36
CA LEU A 23 -18.49 -5.40 15.25
C LEU A 23 -17.60 -4.31 15.84
N GLY A 24 -16.42 -4.70 16.31
CA GLY A 24 -15.34 -3.78 16.61
C GLY A 24 -14.91 -3.20 15.28
N ILE A 25 -15.31 -1.96 15.01
CA ILE A 25 -14.64 -1.13 14.02
C ILE A 25 -13.22 -1.00 14.53
N ALA A 26 -12.31 -1.82 14.00
CA ALA A 26 -10.89 -1.64 14.25
C ALA A 26 -10.55 -0.21 13.81
N PRO A 27 -9.87 0.59 14.64
CA PRO A 27 -9.39 1.90 14.24
C PRO A 27 -8.48 1.74 13.01
N PRO A 28 -8.42 2.76 12.14
CA PRO A 28 -7.57 2.69 10.97
C PRO A 28 -6.10 2.75 11.39
N ALA A 29 -5.44 1.60 11.46
CA ALA A 29 -4.00 1.54 11.29
C ALA A 29 -3.62 2.14 9.91
N GLY A 30 -2.54 2.91 9.84
CA GLY A 30 -2.02 3.47 8.59
C GLY A 30 -0.77 2.70 8.19
N ALA A 31 -0.57 2.45 6.89
CA ALA A 31 0.75 2.14 6.37
C ALA A 31 1.43 3.49 6.10
N TYR A 32 2.61 3.73 6.67
CA TYR A 32 3.09 5.07 7.04
C TYR A 32 2.06 5.86 7.88
N GLY A 33 2.49 6.41 9.01
CA GLY A 33 1.59 7.25 9.79
C GLY A 33 1.28 8.53 9.03
N VAL A 34 0.12 8.59 8.35
CA VAL A 34 -0.63 9.72 7.75
C VAL A 34 0.05 11.10 7.82
N SER A 35 0.47 11.52 9.01
CA SER A 35 1.30 12.71 9.25
C SER A 35 2.58 12.83 8.41
N VAL A 36 3.27 11.72 8.10
CA VAL A 36 4.47 11.69 7.26
C VAL A 36 4.11 12.13 5.84
N HIS A 37 3.10 11.52 5.24
CA HIS A 37 2.61 11.90 3.91
C HIS A 37 2.14 13.35 3.85
N ALA A 38 1.56 13.89 4.93
CA ALA A 38 1.20 15.30 5.00
C ALA A 38 2.42 16.22 5.12
N ALA A 39 3.49 15.78 5.78
CA ALA A 39 4.71 16.57 5.97
C ALA A 39 5.53 16.68 4.67
N LEU A 40 5.72 15.58 3.94
CA LEU A 40 6.58 15.53 2.75
C LEU A 40 6.35 16.70 1.75
N PRO A 41 5.14 16.93 1.19
CA PRO A 41 4.92 18.03 0.26
C PRO A 41 5.13 19.41 0.88
N ARG A 42 4.82 19.58 2.17
CA ARG A 42 5.02 20.87 2.86
C ARG A 42 6.49 21.24 2.92
N TYR A 43 7.37 20.29 3.21
CA TYR A 43 8.80 20.56 3.28
C TYR A 43 9.45 20.65 1.90
N VAL A 44 9.05 19.80 0.94
CA VAL A 44 9.60 19.83 -0.43
C VAL A 44 9.29 21.15 -1.13
N PHE A 45 8.08 21.69 -0.98
CA PHE A 45 7.62 22.88 -1.71
C PHE A 45 7.57 24.16 -0.86
N ALA A 46 8.18 24.15 0.33
CA ALA A 46 8.12 25.23 1.33
C ALA A 46 8.47 26.62 0.78
N ALA A 47 9.42 26.71 -0.16
CA ALA A 47 9.94 27.97 -0.67
C ALA A 47 9.06 28.63 -1.76
N ASP A 48 8.45 27.86 -2.66
CA ASP A 48 7.93 28.41 -3.93
C ASP A 48 6.47 28.01 -4.26
N GLY A 49 5.91 26.98 -3.62
CA GLY A 49 4.70 26.31 -4.12
C GLY A 49 3.47 26.32 -3.22
N LEU A 50 3.60 26.63 -1.93
CA LEU A 50 2.52 26.39 -0.96
C LEU A 50 1.46 27.51 -0.91
N ALA A 51 1.82 28.76 -1.18
CA ALA A 51 0.94 29.92 -0.95
C ALA A 51 -0.14 30.10 -2.03
N ARG A 52 0.04 29.53 -3.22
CA ARG A 52 -0.92 29.66 -4.33
C ARG A 52 -2.26 29.05 -3.93
N LEU A 53 -3.32 29.86 -3.97
CA LEU A 53 -4.67 29.38 -3.74
C LEU A 53 -5.17 28.57 -4.94
N GLN A 54 -5.64 27.35 -4.66
CA GLN A 54 -6.43 26.56 -5.58
C GLN A 54 -7.91 26.87 -5.36
N PRO A 55 -8.70 27.07 -6.42
CA PRO A 55 -10.13 27.33 -6.29
C PRO A 55 -10.86 26.13 -5.68
N ALA A 56 -12.04 26.38 -5.12
CA ALA A 56 -12.96 25.31 -4.76
C ALA A 56 -13.32 24.47 -6.00
N VAL A 57 -13.57 23.17 -5.81
CA VAL A 57 -14.11 22.31 -6.87
C VAL A 57 -15.61 22.59 -6.99
N PRO A 58 -16.11 23.13 -8.11
CA PRO A 58 -17.52 23.42 -8.29
C PRO A 58 -18.38 22.16 -8.23
N ALA A 59 -19.64 22.33 -7.83
CA ALA A 59 -20.61 21.25 -7.88
C ALA A 59 -20.69 20.67 -9.31
N GLY A 60 -20.63 19.34 -9.43
CA GLY A 60 -20.64 18.64 -10.71
C GLY A 60 -19.29 18.56 -11.44
N GLN A 61 -18.22 19.24 -11.00
CA GLN A 61 -16.91 19.15 -11.68
C GLN A 61 -16.32 17.74 -11.67
N LEU A 62 -16.51 16.97 -10.59
CA LEU A 62 -16.11 15.55 -10.52
C LEU A 62 -16.87 14.68 -11.53
N GLN A 63 -18.18 14.94 -11.70
CA GLN A 63 -18.98 14.28 -12.74
C GLN A 63 -18.52 14.68 -14.14
N ALA A 64 -18.22 15.97 -14.35
CA ALA A 64 -17.72 16.48 -15.62
C ALA A 64 -16.34 15.90 -15.97
N PHE A 65 -15.45 15.73 -14.98
CA PHE A 65 -14.16 15.06 -15.14
C PHE A 65 -14.34 13.62 -15.60
N ARG A 66 -15.19 12.83 -14.92
CA ARG A 66 -15.50 11.45 -15.30
C ARG A 66 -16.12 11.35 -16.70
N ALA A 67 -17.08 12.22 -17.01
CA ALA A 67 -17.72 12.27 -18.34
C ALA A 67 -16.72 12.64 -19.44
N ARG A 68 -15.82 13.59 -19.17
CA ARG A 68 -14.75 13.96 -20.12
C ARG A 68 -13.75 12.82 -20.31
N PHE A 69 -13.34 12.16 -19.23
CA PHE A 69 -12.50 10.96 -19.31
C PHE A 69 -13.12 9.89 -20.20
N TYR A 70 -14.40 9.55 -19.97
CA TYR A 70 -15.11 8.57 -20.79
C TYR A 70 -15.12 8.97 -22.27
N ARG A 71 -15.47 10.23 -22.58
CA ARG A 71 -15.52 10.70 -23.96
C ARG A 71 -14.15 10.68 -24.64
N THR A 72 -13.09 11.05 -23.94
CA THR A 72 -11.72 10.95 -24.46
C THR A 72 -11.33 9.50 -24.71
N ALA A 73 -11.64 8.58 -23.78
CA ALA A 73 -11.38 7.14 -23.93
C ALA A 73 -12.17 6.51 -25.10
N ALA A 74 -13.45 6.89 -25.23
CA ALA A 74 -14.33 6.46 -26.32
C ALA A 74 -13.97 7.08 -27.67
N ALA A 75 -13.14 8.12 -27.70
CA ALA A 75 -12.66 8.80 -28.91
C ALA A 75 -11.17 8.54 -29.19
N LEU A 76 -10.54 7.58 -28.51
CA LEU A 76 -9.12 7.28 -28.73
C LEU A 76 -8.84 6.97 -30.20
N PRO A 77 -7.70 7.46 -30.75
CA PRO A 77 -7.32 7.22 -32.13
C PRO A 77 -6.95 5.76 -32.39
N ASP A 78 -6.41 5.06 -31.39
CA ASP A 78 -6.21 3.61 -31.45
C ASP A 78 -7.57 2.89 -31.44
N VAL A 79 -7.96 2.39 -32.61
CA VAL A 79 -9.25 1.71 -32.84
C VAL A 79 -9.35 0.42 -32.04
N ALA A 80 -8.25 -0.33 -31.88
CA ALA A 80 -8.25 -1.60 -31.16
C ALA A 80 -8.45 -1.35 -29.66
N LEU A 81 -7.71 -0.37 -29.11
CA LEU A 81 -7.83 0.02 -27.71
C LEU A 81 -9.22 0.59 -27.40
N ARG A 82 -9.72 1.49 -28.25
CA ARG A 82 -11.08 2.05 -28.15
C ARG A 82 -12.15 0.95 -28.16
N THR A 83 -12.03 -0.01 -29.07
CA THR A 83 -12.99 -1.13 -29.17
C THR A 83 -13.00 -1.95 -27.89
N ARG A 84 -11.83 -2.27 -27.32
CA ARG A 84 -11.74 -2.98 -26.03
C ARG A 84 -12.35 -2.19 -24.89
N PHE A 85 -12.12 -0.87 -24.84
CA PHE A 85 -12.72 0.00 -23.82
C PHE A 85 -14.24 0.01 -23.91
N LEU A 86 -14.79 0.24 -25.11
CA LEU A 86 -16.24 0.28 -25.35
C LEU A 86 -16.92 -1.07 -25.15
N ALA A 87 -16.21 -2.19 -25.37
CA ALA A 87 -16.74 -3.51 -25.04
C ALA A 87 -16.99 -3.69 -23.53
N ARG A 88 -16.14 -3.09 -22.68
CA ARG A 88 -16.28 -3.16 -21.21
C ARG A 88 -17.18 -2.05 -20.65
N TYR A 89 -17.17 -0.87 -21.27
CA TYR A 89 -17.94 0.30 -20.87
C TYR A 89 -18.68 0.88 -22.08
N PRO A 90 -19.86 0.33 -22.45
CA PRO A 90 -20.52 0.63 -23.72
C PRO A 90 -21.08 2.04 -23.85
N GLY A 91 -21.34 2.72 -22.73
CA GLY A 91 -21.96 4.04 -22.74
C GLY A 91 -21.54 4.90 -21.55
N GLU A 92 -21.54 6.22 -21.74
CA GLU A 92 -21.21 7.19 -20.69
C GLU A 92 -22.13 7.04 -19.46
N ALA A 93 -23.43 6.76 -19.70
CA ALA A 93 -24.42 6.52 -18.66
C ALA A 93 -24.07 5.31 -17.76
N THR A 94 -23.40 4.30 -18.32
CA THR A 94 -22.94 3.10 -17.58
C THR A 94 -21.59 3.31 -16.90
N PHE A 95 -20.84 4.35 -17.29
CA PHE A 95 -19.59 4.76 -16.65
C PHE A 95 -19.87 5.60 -15.39
N THR A 96 -20.59 5.00 -14.45
CA THR A 96 -20.97 5.56 -13.14
C THR A 96 -19.73 5.83 -12.25
N PRO A 97 -19.86 6.56 -11.12
CA PRO A 97 -18.74 6.70 -10.17
C PRO A 97 -18.14 5.35 -9.74
N ALA A 98 -19.00 4.36 -9.47
CA ALA A 98 -18.56 3.01 -9.10
C ALA A 98 -17.83 2.30 -10.25
N ALA A 99 -18.32 2.45 -11.50
CA ALA A 99 -17.67 1.89 -12.68
C ALA A 99 -16.30 2.54 -12.94
N PHE A 100 -16.16 3.85 -12.73
CA PHE A 100 -14.89 4.55 -12.88
C PHE A 100 -13.88 4.13 -11.81
N LYS A 101 -14.29 4.03 -10.55
CA LYS A 101 -13.43 3.48 -9.47
C LYS A 101 -13.03 2.04 -9.74
N THR A 102 -13.96 1.23 -10.22
CA THR A 102 -13.68 -0.14 -10.66
C THR A 102 -12.68 -0.14 -11.79
N PHE A 103 -12.83 0.68 -12.82
CA PHE A 103 -11.87 0.80 -13.92
C PHE A 103 -10.45 1.09 -13.40
N LEU A 104 -10.31 1.95 -12.39
CA LEU A 104 -9.03 2.33 -11.79
C LEU A 104 -8.45 1.29 -10.81
N GLY A 105 -9.12 0.15 -10.55
CA GLY A 105 -8.63 -0.83 -9.57
C GLY A 105 -8.87 -0.44 -8.10
N LEU A 106 -9.80 0.47 -7.86
CA LEU A 106 -10.14 0.99 -6.53
C LEU A 106 -11.42 0.32 -5.97
N ASN A 107 -11.68 0.55 -4.69
CA ASN A 107 -12.92 0.14 -4.04
C ASN A 107 -14.12 0.93 -4.60
N PRO A 108 -15.11 0.27 -5.24
CA PRO A 108 -16.22 0.96 -5.88
C PRO A 108 -17.19 1.64 -4.89
N VAL A 109 -17.18 1.26 -3.60
CA VAL A 109 -18.06 1.86 -2.58
C VAL A 109 -17.35 2.87 -1.68
N ALA A 110 -16.02 2.98 -1.78
CA ALA A 110 -15.26 3.99 -1.05
C ALA A 110 -15.60 5.39 -1.55
N SER A 111 -15.52 6.39 -0.66
CA SER A 111 -15.73 7.80 -1.00
C SER A 111 -14.37 8.43 -1.28
N VAL A 112 -13.92 8.36 -2.53
CA VAL A 112 -12.52 8.62 -2.90
C VAL A 112 -12.26 10.12 -3.11
N TRP A 113 -11.24 10.65 -2.45
CA TRP A 113 -10.83 12.04 -2.61
C TRP A 113 -10.27 12.30 -4.01
N GLY A 114 -10.85 13.29 -4.69
CA GLY A 114 -10.59 13.62 -6.09
C GLY A 114 -11.46 12.89 -7.11
N LEU A 115 -12.30 11.93 -6.68
CA LEU A 115 -13.23 11.21 -7.57
C LEU A 115 -14.70 11.37 -7.14
N ASP A 116 -14.97 11.27 -5.83
CA ASP A 116 -16.31 11.43 -5.24
C ASP A 116 -16.39 12.67 -4.34
N VAL A 117 -15.29 13.01 -3.66
CA VAL A 117 -15.21 14.12 -2.70
C VAL A 117 -14.05 15.03 -3.07
N ALA A 118 -14.23 16.33 -2.89
CA ALA A 118 -13.25 17.35 -3.23
C ALA A 118 -13.45 18.59 -2.33
N PRO A 119 -12.46 19.50 -2.24
CA PRO A 119 -12.60 20.68 -1.39
C PRO A 119 -13.64 21.64 -1.96
N THR A 120 -14.61 22.01 -1.13
CA THR A 120 -15.69 22.97 -1.47
C THR A 120 -15.30 24.43 -1.22
N ARG A 121 -14.07 24.66 -0.74
CA ARG A 121 -13.50 25.98 -0.48
C ARG A 121 -12.12 26.11 -1.11
N ALA A 122 -11.75 27.34 -1.45
CA ALA A 122 -10.40 27.63 -1.90
C ALA A 122 -9.39 27.20 -0.83
N THR A 123 -8.33 26.52 -1.27
CA THR A 123 -7.33 25.91 -0.39
C THR A 123 -5.94 26.23 -0.92
N ARG A 124 -4.98 26.52 -0.03
CA ARG A 124 -3.58 26.69 -0.42
C ARG A 124 -3.07 25.40 -1.07
N ARG A 125 -2.35 25.49 -2.19
CA ARG A 125 -1.84 24.32 -2.91
C ARG A 125 -1.06 23.39 -1.99
N GLY A 126 -0.24 23.95 -1.11
CA GLY A 126 0.54 23.18 -0.14
C GLY A 126 -0.32 22.34 0.81
N ASP A 127 -1.36 22.96 1.37
CA ASP A 127 -2.30 22.26 2.25
C ASP A 127 -3.14 21.25 1.48
N LEU A 128 -3.50 21.55 0.23
CA LEU A 128 -4.21 20.62 -0.63
C LEU A 128 -3.36 19.41 -1.01
N LEU A 129 -2.08 19.59 -1.33
CA LEU A 129 -1.14 18.50 -1.57
C LEU A 129 -0.97 17.64 -0.32
N ALA A 130 -0.69 18.28 0.82
CA ALA A 130 -0.55 17.60 2.10
C ALA A 130 -1.80 16.77 2.44
N LEU A 131 -2.99 17.36 2.30
CA LEU A 131 -4.24 16.65 2.52
C LEU A 131 -4.40 15.51 1.51
N SER A 132 -4.14 15.74 0.23
CA SER A 132 -4.38 14.74 -0.82
C SER A 132 -3.41 13.56 -0.74
N ALA A 133 -2.18 13.80 -0.27
CA ALA A 133 -1.17 12.75 -0.05
C ALA A 133 -1.52 11.81 1.12
N THR A 134 -2.41 12.20 2.03
CA THR A 134 -2.89 11.29 3.08
C THR A 134 -4.11 10.47 2.70
N GLN A 135 -4.85 10.88 1.66
CA GLN A 135 -6.13 10.27 1.36
C GLN A 135 -6.07 8.81 0.94
N PRO A 136 -5.03 8.32 0.24
CA PRO A 136 -4.95 6.90 -0.07
C PRO A 136 -5.01 5.97 1.16
N ASP A 137 -4.57 6.43 2.33
CA ASP A 137 -4.75 5.72 3.61
C ASP A 137 -6.13 5.91 4.23
N LEU A 138 -6.68 7.12 4.09
CA LEU A 138 -7.86 7.57 4.85
C LEU A 138 -9.20 7.29 4.16
N ASP A 139 -9.23 7.24 2.83
CA ASP A 139 -10.47 7.19 2.06
C ASP A 139 -10.89 5.78 1.63
N ALA A 140 -10.15 4.77 2.10
CA ALA A 140 -10.39 3.35 1.87
C ALA A 140 -10.40 2.93 0.39
N ARG A 141 -9.84 3.74 -0.53
CA ARG A 141 -9.75 3.42 -1.97
C ARG A 141 -9.07 2.08 -2.25
N ASN A 142 -8.10 1.70 -1.42
CA ASN A 142 -7.32 0.47 -1.57
C ASN A 142 -7.84 -0.69 -0.72
N GLN A 143 -8.85 -0.45 0.13
CA GLN A 143 -9.37 -1.45 1.06
C GLN A 143 -10.60 -2.16 0.51
N ALA A 144 -10.87 -3.38 0.98
CA ALA A 144 -12.10 -4.12 0.69
C ALA A 144 -12.44 -4.21 -0.81
N ARG A 145 -11.42 -4.40 -1.66
CA ARG A 145 -11.54 -4.49 -3.12
C ARG A 145 -12.06 -5.87 -3.52
N VAL A 146 -13.36 -6.03 -3.31
CA VAL A 146 -14.11 -7.26 -3.56
C VAL A 146 -14.91 -7.17 -4.86
N LEU A 147 -15.06 -8.31 -5.53
CA LEU A 147 -15.91 -8.44 -6.70
C LEU A 147 -17.37 -8.15 -6.31
N ARG A 148 -18.08 -7.43 -7.18
CA ARG A 148 -19.51 -7.09 -7.00
C ARG A 148 -20.31 -7.51 -8.23
N ASP A 149 -21.55 -7.90 -8.00
CA ASP A 149 -22.51 -8.21 -9.06
C ASP A 149 -23.08 -6.92 -9.70
N GLU A 150 -23.91 -7.08 -10.73
CA GLU A 150 -24.56 -5.96 -11.44
C GLU A 150 -25.44 -5.09 -10.53
N ARG A 151 -25.88 -5.62 -9.38
CA ARG A 151 -26.67 -4.90 -8.38
C ARG A 151 -25.79 -4.24 -7.31
N GLY A 152 -24.46 -4.30 -7.47
CA GLY A 152 -23.48 -3.74 -6.54
C GLY A 152 -23.27 -4.56 -5.27
N ARG A 153 -23.80 -5.79 -5.19
CA ARG A 153 -23.67 -6.66 -4.01
C ARG A 153 -22.35 -7.42 -4.08
N ALA A 154 -21.67 -7.58 -2.94
CA ALA A 154 -20.42 -8.33 -2.89
C ALA A 154 -20.66 -9.81 -3.26
N VAL A 155 -19.86 -10.32 -4.18
CA VAL A 155 -19.90 -11.72 -4.58
C VAL A 155 -19.26 -12.57 -3.48
N ARG A 156 -19.97 -13.63 -3.09
CA ARG A 156 -19.54 -14.54 -2.04
C ARG A 156 -19.40 -15.96 -2.59
N LEU A 157 -18.41 -16.66 -2.06
CA LEU A 157 -18.26 -18.10 -2.15
C LEU A 157 -19.35 -18.79 -1.30
N ALA A 158 -19.53 -20.08 -1.49
CA ALA A 158 -20.52 -20.87 -0.76
C ALA A 158 -20.24 -20.98 0.74
N ASP A 159 -18.98 -20.83 1.16
CA ASP A 159 -18.57 -20.76 2.57
C ASP A 159 -18.77 -19.36 3.18
N GLY A 160 -19.36 -18.43 2.42
CA GLY A 160 -19.57 -17.03 2.81
C GLY A 160 -18.37 -16.11 2.58
N GLY A 161 -17.22 -16.66 2.16
CA GLY A 161 -16.00 -15.91 1.85
C GLY A 161 -16.19 -14.92 0.72
N LEU A 162 -15.56 -13.74 0.83
CA LEU A 162 -15.65 -12.70 -0.20
C LEU A 162 -14.72 -13.03 -1.37
N VAL A 163 -15.23 -12.86 -2.59
CA VAL A 163 -14.41 -12.98 -3.81
C VAL A 163 -13.64 -11.67 -4.00
N PRO A 164 -12.30 -11.67 -4.01
CA PRO A 164 -11.52 -10.47 -4.29
C PRO A 164 -11.72 -10.05 -5.76
N ILE A 165 -11.59 -8.76 -6.05
CA ILE A 165 -11.66 -8.27 -7.43
C ILE A 165 -10.51 -8.81 -8.29
N ASP A 166 -9.35 -8.97 -7.65
CA ASP A 166 -8.16 -9.65 -8.14
C ASP A 166 -7.58 -10.50 -6.98
N PRO A 167 -7.45 -11.83 -7.12
CA PRO A 167 -6.84 -12.65 -6.07
C PRO A 167 -5.39 -12.30 -5.72
N MET A 168 -4.66 -11.62 -6.61
CA MET A 168 -3.27 -11.21 -6.35
C MET A 168 -3.13 -10.34 -5.10
N ILE A 169 -4.19 -9.62 -4.73
CA ILE A 169 -4.23 -8.74 -3.55
C ILE A 169 -4.08 -9.54 -2.24
N LEU A 170 -4.38 -10.84 -2.27
CA LEU A 170 -4.26 -11.76 -1.13
C LEU A 170 -2.81 -12.25 -0.92
N ALA A 171 -1.88 -11.89 -1.80
CA ALA A 171 -0.48 -12.27 -1.69
C ALA A 171 0.23 -11.57 -0.51
N ILE A 172 -0.04 -10.27 -0.33
CA ILE A 172 0.52 -9.43 0.75
C ILE A 172 -0.55 -9.08 1.81
N GLY A 173 -1.83 -9.18 1.45
CA GLY A 173 -2.92 -8.70 2.28
C GLY A 173 -4.07 -9.67 2.49
N ARG A 174 -5.18 -9.14 3.01
CA ARG A 174 -6.47 -9.84 3.11
C ARG A 174 -7.47 -9.23 2.12
N SER A 175 -8.65 -9.84 1.97
CA SER A 175 -9.71 -9.27 1.14
C SER A 175 -10.40 -8.06 1.75
N THR A 176 -10.31 -7.89 3.08
CA THR A 176 -10.95 -6.82 3.85
C THR A 176 -10.08 -6.36 5.00
N GLY A 177 -10.52 -5.26 5.63
CA GLY A 177 -9.79 -4.65 6.74
C GLY A 177 -8.50 -4.00 6.28
N LEU A 178 -7.68 -3.63 7.24
CA LEU A 178 -6.57 -2.74 6.97
C LEU A 178 -5.48 -3.34 6.08
N THR A 179 -5.11 -4.59 6.37
CA THR A 179 -4.14 -5.35 5.56
C THR A 179 -4.58 -5.52 4.11
N SER A 180 -5.85 -5.29 3.77
CA SER A 180 -6.32 -5.35 2.38
C SER A 180 -5.80 -4.24 1.48
N GLN A 181 -5.15 -3.22 2.02
CA GLN A 181 -4.48 -2.18 1.24
C GLN A 181 -3.00 -2.45 0.96
N ALA A 182 -2.37 -3.45 1.60
CA ALA A 182 -0.90 -3.60 1.59
C ALA A 182 -0.28 -3.71 0.18
N HIS A 183 -0.93 -4.41 -0.76
CA HIS A 183 -0.49 -4.46 -2.17
C HIS A 183 -0.38 -3.06 -2.82
N ALA A 184 -1.18 -2.11 -2.31
CA ALA A 184 -1.27 -0.68 -2.56
C ALA A 184 0.09 0.02 -2.55
N HIS A 185 0.72 -0.18 -1.40
CA HIS A 185 1.82 0.63 -0.88
C HIS A 185 3.18 -0.01 -1.18
N TYR A 186 3.20 -1.32 -1.41
CA TYR A 186 4.44 -2.01 -1.76
C TYR A 186 4.87 -1.71 -3.20
N GLY A 187 6.19 -1.69 -3.39
CA GLY A 187 6.85 -1.67 -4.68
C GLY A 187 8.05 -2.58 -4.64
N LEU A 188 7.89 -3.81 -5.12
CA LEU A 188 8.99 -4.77 -5.21
C LEU A 188 9.74 -4.61 -6.53
N LEU A 189 11.03 -4.96 -6.53
CA LEU A 189 11.83 -5.01 -7.76
C LEU A 189 11.10 -5.83 -8.85
N PRO A 190 11.09 -5.40 -10.12
CA PRO A 190 10.53 -6.20 -11.18
C PRO A 190 11.34 -7.48 -11.41
N GLY A 191 10.73 -8.48 -12.05
CA GLY A 191 11.39 -9.73 -12.41
C GLY A 191 11.09 -10.89 -11.47
N ARG A 192 11.72 -12.04 -11.76
CA ARG A 192 11.43 -13.30 -11.08
C ARG A 192 11.83 -13.24 -9.60
N LYS A 193 10.91 -13.59 -8.71
CA LYS A 193 11.19 -13.81 -7.30
C LYS A 193 11.47 -15.27 -7.00
N SER A 194 12.04 -15.50 -5.82
CA SER A 194 12.27 -16.80 -5.24
C SER A 194 11.48 -16.93 -3.94
N GLU A 195 10.90 -18.11 -3.73
CA GLU A 195 10.30 -18.51 -2.45
C GLU A 195 11.33 -19.18 -1.54
N ASP A 196 12.57 -19.37 -2.01
CA ASP A 196 13.66 -19.99 -1.24
C ASP A 196 14.12 -19.04 -0.11
N PRO A 197 13.96 -19.41 1.17
CA PRO A 197 14.42 -18.61 2.29
C PRO A 197 15.91 -18.28 2.27
N ASP A 198 16.75 -19.09 1.60
CA ASP A 198 18.18 -18.80 1.50
C ASP A 198 18.48 -17.52 0.71
N VAL A 199 17.56 -17.07 -0.16
CA VAL A 199 17.67 -15.76 -0.82
C VAL A 199 17.67 -14.61 0.19
N LEU A 200 16.99 -14.75 1.34
CA LEU A 200 17.00 -13.74 2.40
C LEU A 200 18.37 -13.53 3.05
N LYS A 201 19.31 -14.47 2.89
CA LYS A 201 20.69 -14.35 3.40
C LYS A 201 21.59 -13.52 2.50
N HIS A 202 21.27 -13.43 1.22
CA HIS A 202 22.17 -12.87 0.19
C HIS A 202 21.56 -11.66 -0.52
N ASP A 203 20.33 -11.77 -1.02
CA ASP A 203 19.63 -10.67 -1.69
C ASP A 203 18.11 -10.74 -1.43
N PRO A 204 17.64 -10.28 -0.26
CA PRO A 204 16.24 -10.37 0.15
C PRO A 204 15.25 -9.62 -0.75
N ARG A 205 15.72 -8.77 -1.67
CA ARG A 205 14.90 -8.02 -2.64
C ARG A 205 14.29 -8.92 -3.71
N HIS A 206 14.87 -10.10 -3.89
CA HIS A 206 14.41 -11.14 -4.80
C HIS A 206 13.58 -12.21 -4.10
N PHE A 207 13.35 -12.11 -2.80
CA PHE A 207 12.46 -13.02 -2.08
C PHE A 207 11.00 -12.54 -2.13
N ALA A 208 10.09 -13.44 -2.47
CA ALA A 208 8.66 -13.22 -2.26
C ALA A 208 7.88 -14.54 -2.22
N ILE A 209 6.79 -14.56 -1.46
CA ILE A 209 5.78 -15.63 -1.43
C ILE A 209 4.41 -15.01 -1.72
N PRO A 210 3.73 -15.38 -2.83
CA PRO A 210 4.22 -16.26 -3.88
C PRO A 210 5.32 -15.59 -4.75
N ALA A 211 6.06 -16.38 -5.54
CA ALA A 211 7.12 -15.86 -6.41
C ALA A 211 6.64 -14.90 -7.53
N ASP A 212 5.37 -15.00 -7.91
CA ASP A 212 4.73 -14.21 -8.97
C ASP A 212 3.96 -13.00 -8.42
N ILE A 213 4.29 -12.57 -7.21
CA ILE A 213 3.64 -11.44 -6.54
C ILE A 213 3.68 -10.17 -7.38
N GLU A 214 2.55 -9.46 -7.45
CA GLU A 214 2.46 -8.12 -8.03
C GLU A 214 2.22 -7.08 -6.94
N THR A 215 2.85 -5.93 -7.09
CA THR A 215 2.71 -4.78 -6.19
C THR A 215 2.40 -3.53 -6.99
N PHE A 216 1.65 -2.61 -6.39
CA PHE A 216 0.91 -1.62 -7.17
C PHE A 216 1.35 -0.17 -6.94
N ALA A 217 2.35 0.12 -6.11
CA ALA A 217 2.81 1.49 -5.91
C ALA A 217 3.32 2.14 -7.20
N VAL A 218 4.17 1.43 -7.97
CA VAL A 218 4.70 1.89 -9.26
C VAL A 218 3.58 2.18 -10.29
N PRO A 219 2.68 1.23 -10.62
CA PRO A 219 1.60 1.51 -11.56
C PRO A 219 0.60 2.55 -11.02
N SER A 220 0.40 2.63 -9.69
CA SER A 220 -0.46 3.67 -9.08
C SER A 220 0.15 5.06 -9.23
N ALA A 221 1.48 5.21 -9.06
CA ALA A 221 2.16 6.48 -9.28
C ALA A 221 1.90 7.02 -10.69
N GLN A 222 1.97 6.18 -11.73
CA GLN A 222 1.64 6.60 -13.09
C GLN A 222 0.15 6.81 -13.30
N LEU A 223 -0.73 5.98 -12.74
CA LEU A 223 -2.18 6.16 -12.81
C LEU A 223 -2.59 7.55 -12.32
N TRP A 224 -2.14 7.95 -11.13
CA TRP A 224 -2.49 9.25 -10.56
C TRP A 224 -1.81 10.40 -11.30
N THR A 225 -0.62 10.17 -11.89
CA THR A 225 0.01 11.13 -12.80
C THR A 225 -0.82 11.35 -14.07
N ASP A 226 -1.33 10.28 -14.70
CA ASP A 226 -2.16 10.39 -15.91
C ASP A 226 -3.49 11.11 -15.63
N LEU A 227 -4.09 10.89 -14.46
CA LEU A 227 -5.26 11.64 -14.00
C LEU A 227 -4.92 13.12 -13.74
N ALA A 228 -3.77 13.41 -13.14
CA ALA A 228 -3.31 14.78 -12.90
C ALA A 228 -3.08 15.54 -14.22
N ILE A 229 -2.46 14.90 -15.21
CA ILE A 229 -2.23 15.48 -16.55
C ILE A 229 -3.56 15.79 -17.20
N SER A 230 -4.49 14.82 -17.19
CA SER A 230 -5.82 14.98 -17.78
C SER A 230 -6.56 16.15 -17.14
N ALA A 231 -6.57 16.23 -15.80
CA ALA A 231 -7.21 17.32 -15.06
C ALA A 231 -6.60 18.69 -15.41
N ALA A 232 -5.28 18.80 -15.48
CA ALA A 232 -4.61 20.05 -15.81
C ALA A 232 -4.93 20.53 -17.24
N VAL A 233 -4.84 19.64 -18.24
CA VAL A 233 -5.16 19.97 -19.64
C VAL A 233 -6.64 20.32 -19.81
N TRP A 234 -7.51 19.80 -18.95
CA TRP A 234 -8.95 20.09 -18.96
C TRP A 234 -9.36 21.31 -18.15
N ASP A 235 -8.40 22.13 -17.71
CA ASP A 235 -8.59 23.33 -16.89
C ASP A 235 -9.30 23.04 -15.56
N MET A 236 -8.89 21.94 -14.92
CA MET A 236 -9.34 21.51 -13.59
C MET A 236 -8.14 21.50 -12.60
N PRO A 237 -7.54 22.68 -12.32
CA PRO A 237 -6.26 22.76 -11.60
C PRO A 237 -6.31 22.17 -10.19
N THR A 238 -7.43 22.33 -9.47
CA THR A 238 -7.61 21.74 -8.14
C THR A 238 -7.60 20.22 -8.18
N LEU A 239 -8.21 19.58 -9.19
CA LEU A 239 -8.17 18.13 -9.35
C LEU A 239 -6.77 17.65 -9.75
N ALA A 240 -6.04 18.42 -10.56
CA ALA A 240 -4.66 18.10 -10.91
C ALA A 240 -3.77 18.01 -9.65
N VAL A 241 -3.91 18.97 -8.72
CA VAL A 241 -3.19 18.96 -7.44
C VAL A 241 -3.62 17.79 -6.54
N ILE A 242 -4.91 17.45 -6.53
CA ILE A 242 -5.40 16.30 -5.75
C ILE A 242 -4.78 14.99 -6.25
N HIS A 243 -4.75 14.80 -7.57
CA HIS A 243 -4.16 13.62 -8.18
C HIS A 243 -2.62 13.59 -8.05
N GLU A 244 -1.97 14.75 -8.09
CA GLU A 244 -0.55 14.88 -7.74
C GLU A 244 -0.28 14.39 -6.30
N GLY A 245 -1.10 14.80 -5.32
CA GLY A 245 -0.95 14.32 -3.95
C GLY A 245 -1.10 12.79 -3.84
N ALA A 246 -2.02 12.20 -4.60
CA ALA A 246 -2.14 10.74 -4.67
C ALA A 246 -0.89 10.08 -5.30
N PHE A 247 -0.28 10.65 -6.35
CA PHE A 247 1.02 10.19 -6.85
C PHE A 247 2.10 10.25 -5.75
N GLN A 248 2.19 11.38 -5.05
CA GLN A 248 3.20 11.60 -4.01
C GLN A 248 3.10 10.58 -2.88
N HIS A 249 1.88 10.16 -2.53
CA HIS A 249 1.65 9.09 -1.56
C HIS A 249 2.35 7.77 -1.97
N TYR A 250 2.00 7.21 -3.13
CA TYR A 250 2.56 5.91 -3.56
C TYR A 250 4.06 5.97 -3.82
N ALA A 251 4.56 7.12 -4.26
CA ALA A 251 5.98 7.34 -4.38
C ALA A 251 6.69 7.40 -3.02
N ALA A 252 6.07 8.05 -2.02
CA ALA A 252 6.62 8.13 -0.67
C ALA A 252 6.61 6.77 0.04
N ASP A 253 5.60 5.94 -0.19
CA ASP A 253 5.54 4.56 0.32
C ASP A 253 6.80 3.78 -0.05
N VAL A 254 7.15 3.75 -1.33
CA VAL A 254 8.34 3.02 -1.80
C VAL A 254 9.66 3.76 -1.57
N ALA A 255 9.61 4.99 -1.06
CA ALA A 255 10.78 5.58 -0.44
C ALA A 255 11.07 4.94 0.93
N ASN A 256 10.04 4.40 1.61
CA ASN A 256 10.28 3.51 2.75
C ASN A 256 10.91 2.23 2.26
N GLN A 257 12.05 1.92 2.85
CA GLN A 257 12.75 0.72 2.47
C GLN A 257 11.97 -0.54 2.90
N VAL A 258 11.16 -0.49 3.97
CA VAL A 258 10.32 -1.64 4.36
C VAL A 258 9.20 -1.97 3.36
N HIS A 259 8.80 -1.04 2.49
CA HIS A 259 7.76 -1.29 1.45
C HIS A 259 8.35 -1.87 0.15
N THR A 260 9.67 -2.08 0.10
CA THR A 260 10.37 -2.54 -1.12
C THR A 260 10.95 -3.94 -1.01
N VAL A 261 10.70 -4.61 0.13
CA VAL A 261 11.03 -6.01 0.40
C VAL A 261 9.88 -6.67 1.15
N GLN A 262 9.58 -7.96 0.93
CA GLN A 262 8.43 -8.59 1.62
C GLN A 262 8.74 -9.01 3.07
N VAL A 263 9.90 -9.64 3.30
CA VAL A 263 10.33 -10.11 4.63
C VAL A 263 11.62 -9.43 5.07
N GLY A 264 12.50 -9.06 4.13
CA GLY A 264 13.66 -8.22 4.37
C GLY A 264 14.88 -8.91 4.99
N ILE A 265 14.73 -9.85 5.94
CA ILE A 265 15.87 -10.54 6.58
C ILE A 265 15.59 -12.02 6.90
N TYR A 266 16.65 -12.84 6.86
CA TYR A 266 16.58 -14.26 7.22
C TYR A 266 16.26 -14.49 8.70
N ASP A 267 16.63 -13.55 9.59
CA ASP A 267 16.41 -13.69 11.03
C ASP A 267 14.94 -13.83 11.39
N PHE A 268 14.03 -13.18 10.65
CA PHE A 268 12.59 -13.37 10.85
C PHE A 268 12.13 -14.79 10.51
N PHE A 269 12.70 -15.40 9.47
CA PHE A 269 12.42 -16.79 9.14
C PHE A 269 12.94 -17.73 10.23
N PHE A 270 14.16 -17.49 10.73
CA PHE A 270 14.73 -18.24 11.84
C PHE A 270 13.89 -18.11 13.11
N ASP A 271 13.52 -16.88 13.49
CA ASP A 271 12.68 -16.59 14.65
C ASP A 271 11.32 -17.29 14.52
N ALA A 272 10.66 -17.19 13.36
CA ALA A 272 9.40 -17.87 13.11
C ALA A 272 9.51 -19.40 13.24
N LYS A 273 10.63 -19.99 12.78
CA LYS A 273 10.87 -21.44 12.86
C LYS A 273 11.08 -21.86 14.31
N LEU A 274 11.90 -21.11 15.06
CA LEU A 274 12.12 -21.33 16.49
C LEU A 274 10.80 -21.22 17.28
N GLN A 275 10.00 -20.19 17.01
CA GLN A 275 8.72 -19.99 17.66
C GLN A 275 7.70 -21.06 17.29
N SER A 276 7.70 -21.56 16.05
CA SER A 276 6.85 -22.70 15.67
C SER A 276 7.19 -23.96 16.45
N PHE A 277 8.48 -24.27 16.66
CA PHE A 277 8.87 -25.38 17.54
C PHE A 277 8.41 -25.17 18.99
N LYS A 278 8.59 -23.96 19.54
CA LYS A 278 8.10 -23.63 20.88
C LYS A 278 6.59 -23.80 20.99
N GLU A 279 5.85 -23.35 19.98
CA GLU A 279 4.40 -23.45 19.93
C GLU A 279 3.92 -24.90 19.91
N TRP A 280 4.56 -25.76 19.11
CA TRP A 280 4.31 -27.21 19.12
C TRP A 280 4.57 -27.85 20.49
N LEU A 281 5.61 -27.42 21.20
CA LEU A 281 5.90 -27.90 22.56
C LEU A 281 4.87 -27.39 23.58
N VAL A 282 4.55 -26.09 23.58
CA VAL A 282 3.60 -25.45 24.51
C VAL A 282 2.19 -26.01 24.37
N THR A 283 1.78 -26.30 23.13
CA THR A 283 0.49 -26.92 22.81
C THR A 283 0.47 -28.44 23.00
N LEU A 284 1.61 -29.05 23.38
CA LEU A 284 1.80 -30.50 23.49
C LEU A 284 1.37 -31.24 22.22
N GLY A 285 1.87 -30.83 21.05
CA GLY A 285 1.46 -31.50 19.82
C GLY A 285 0.08 -31.09 19.31
N GLY A 286 -0.49 -29.99 19.81
CA GLY A 286 -1.87 -29.61 19.52
C GLY A 286 -2.91 -30.16 20.51
N LEU A 287 -2.50 -30.93 21.52
CA LEU A 287 -3.41 -31.52 22.52
C LEU A 287 -4.11 -30.46 23.37
N ARG A 288 -3.45 -29.33 23.69
CA ARG A 288 -4.06 -28.25 24.48
C ARG A 288 -4.92 -27.31 23.63
N ARG A 289 -4.41 -26.97 22.46
CA ARG A 289 -5.06 -26.15 21.42
C ARG A 289 -4.30 -26.35 20.11
N PRO A 290 -4.93 -26.10 18.94
CA PRO A 290 -4.20 -26.06 17.68
C PRO A 290 -3.00 -25.09 17.75
N PRO A 291 -1.80 -25.48 17.28
CA PRO A 291 -0.65 -24.59 17.21
C PRO A 291 -0.88 -23.50 16.17
N LEU A 292 -0.35 -22.31 16.42
CA LEU A 292 -0.32 -21.25 15.42
C LEU A 292 0.44 -21.71 14.16
N PRO A 293 -0.11 -21.47 12.95
CA PRO A 293 0.58 -21.80 11.71
C PRO A 293 1.92 -21.06 11.57
N PHE A 294 2.94 -21.73 11.05
CA PHE A 294 4.27 -21.14 10.81
C PHE A 294 4.20 -19.82 10.01
N ARG A 295 3.37 -19.80 8.95
CA ARG A 295 3.17 -18.60 8.13
C ARG A 295 2.56 -17.44 8.92
N GLU A 296 1.63 -17.73 9.83
CA GLU A 296 1.01 -16.71 10.67
C GLU A 296 2.03 -16.10 11.64
N ILE A 297 2.83 -16.96 12.30
CA ILE A 297 3.93 -16.51 13.16
C ILE A 297 4.89 -15.59 12.38
N GLY A 298 5.34 -16.02 11.19
CA GLY A 298 6.24 -15.23 10.36
C GLY A 298 5.67 -13.88 9.93
N ILE A 299 4.41 -13.85 9.47
CA ILE A 299 3.72 -12.60 9.10
C ILE A 299 3.64 -11.66 10.30
N THR A 300 3.29 -12.17 11.48
CA THR A 300 3.16 -11.35 12.68
C THR A 300 4.50 -10.74 13.09
N ILE A 301 5.60 -11.51 13.07
CA ILE A 301 6.94 -10.99 13.39
C ILE A 301 7.33 -9.87 12.42
N VAL A 302 7.20 -10.09 11.12
CA VAL A 302 7.49 -9.06 10.10
C VAL A 302 6.63 -7.82 10.33
N THR A 303 5.33 -8.02 10.56
CA THR A 303 4.37 -6.93 10.81
C THR A 303 4.75 -6.12 12.05
N ASN A 304 5.17 -6.76 13.14
CA ASN A 304 5.55 -6.08 14.37
C ASN A 304 6.72 -5.12 14.14
N TYR A 305 7.79 -5.57 13.47
CA TYR A 305 8.95 -4.73 13.20
C TYR A 305 8.70 -3.71 12.10
N HIS A 306 7.84 -4.01 11.13
CA HIS A 306 7.36 -3.04 10.15
C HIS A 306 6.67 -1.87 10.85
N LEU A 307 5.66 -2.16 11.67
CA LEU A 307 4.88 -1.15 12.38
C LEU A 307 5.73 -0.38 13.39
N LEU A 308 6.61 -1.04 14.14
CA LEU A 308 7.54 -0.37 15.04
C LEU A 308 8.40 0.67 14.30
N SER A 309 8.97 0.31 13.14
CA SER A 309 9.74 1.25 12.33
C SER A 309 8.89 2.48 11.98
N GLU A 310 7.72 2.27 11.39
CA GLU A 310 6.90 3.38 10.94
C GLU A 310 6.43 4.28 12.09
N GLU A 311 5.91 3.70 13.16
CA GLU A 311 5.35 4.46 14.28
C GLU A 311 6.41 5.17 15.10
N TYR A 312 7.57 4.54 15.30
CA TYR A 312 8.71 5.21 15.93
C TYR A 312 9.12 6.44 15.12
N PHE A 313 9.28 6.32 13.80
CA PHE A 313 9.65 7.46 12.98
C PHE A 313 8.56 8.55 12.95
N VAL A 314 7.29 8.15 12.84
CA VAL A 314 6.13 9.06 12.89
C VAL A 314 6.14 9.89 14.17
N LYS A 315 6.35 9.25 15.33
CA LYS A 315 6.45 9.94 16.62
C LYS A 315 7.56 10.99 16.59
N ARG A 316 8.75 10.62 16.13
CA ARG A 316 9.92 11.52 16.08
C ARG A 316 9.74 12.65 15.10
N LEU A 317 9.11 12.40 13.96
CA LEU A 317 8.79 13.41 12.97
C LEU A 317 7.78 14.42 13.52
N LYS A 318 6.73 13.93 14.17
CA LYS A 318 5.70 14.76 14.81
C LYS A 318 6.32 15.69 15.86
N GLU A 319 7.23 15.19 16.69
CA GLU A 319 7.94 16.00 17.69
C GLU A 319 8.72 17.17 17.05
N VAL A 320 9.28 17.00 15.85
CA VAL A 320 9.96 18.06 15.09
C VAL A 320 8.94 19.02 14.46
N VAL A 321 7.89 18.51 13.82
CA VAL A 321 6.87 19.32 13.14
C VAL A 321 6.08 20.18 14.13
N ASP A 322 5.79 19.65 15.31
CA ASP A 322 5.06 20.32 16.38
C ASP A 322 6.00 21.19 17.27
N ASP A 323 7.29 21.31 16.92
CA ASP A 323 8.35 22.04 17.64
C ASP A 323 8.39 21.76 19.15
N THR A 324 8.30 20.49 19.50
CA THR A 324 8.27 20.07 20.90
C THR A 324 9.67 20.10 21.52
N PRO A 325 9.81 20.25 22.86
CA PRO A 325 11.12 20.17 23.53
C PRO A 325 11.84 18.81 23.38
N ARG A 326 11.12 17.75 22.97
CA ARG A 326 11.65 16.38 22.81
C ARG A 326 12.18 16.10 21.40
N GLN A 327 12.16 17.09 20.51
CA GLN A 327 12.54 16.90 19.12
C GLN A 327 13.98 16.37 18.95
N SER A 328 14.13 15.31 18.14
CA SER A 328 15.42 14.70 17.81
C SER A 328 16.18 15.56 16.78
N PRO A 329 17.46 15.91 17.03
CA PRO A 329 18.34 16.50 16.02
C PRO A 329 18.47 15.64 14.76
N GLN A 330 18.49 14.30 14.92
CA GLN A 330 18.53 13.38 13.79
C GLN A 330 17.26 13.45 12.94
N ALA A 331 16.07 13.46 13.56
CA ALA A 331 14.80 13.61 12.85
C ALA A 331 14.71 14.95 12.09
N ARG A 332 15.29 16.03 12.65
CA ARG A 332 15.43 17.31 11.94
C ARG A 332 16.30 17.21 10.68
N ARG A 333 17.42 16.48 10.74
CA ARG A 333 18.27 16.25 9.55
C ARG A 333 17.52 15.47 8.47
N VAL A 334 16.75 14.46 8.86
CA VAL A 334 15.90 13.71 7.92
C VAL A 334 14.93 14.63 7.18
N LEU A 335 14.24 15.52 7.89
CA LEU A 335 13.36 16.52 7.26
C LEU A 335 14.11 17.47 6.33
N ALA A 336 15.28 17.96 6.74
CA ALA A 336 16.10 18.83 5.91
C ALA A 336 16.56 18.15 4.60
N ALA A 337 16.72 16.81 4.61
CA ALA A 337 17.09 16.05 3.43
C ALA A 337 16.06 16.14 2.29
N LEU A 338 14.78 16.35 2.60
CA LEU A 338 13.75 16.59 1.57
C LEU A 338 14.11 17.78 0.69
N THR A 339 14.61 18.86 1.30
CA THR A 339 14.94 20.10 0.60
C THR A 339 16.25 19.94 -0.19
N THR A 340 17.28 19.37 0.42
CA THR A 340 18.59 19.19 -0.25
C THR A 340 18.52 18.17 -1.37
N GLY A 341 17.72 17.12 -1.20
CA GLY A 341 17.61 16.01 -2.14
C GLY A 341 18.89 15.18 -2.25
N ARG A 342 18.92 14.31 -3.27
CA ARG A 342 20.04 13.42 -3.60
C ARG A 342 20.43 13.62 -5.06
N ALA A 343 21.57 14.26 -5.31
CA ALA A 343 22.03 14.61 -6.67
C ALA A 343 22.24 13.37 -7.56
N ALA A 344 22.87 12.32 -7.04
CA ALA A 344 23.08 11.07 -7.78
C ALA A 344 21.76 10.42 -8.20
N PHE A 345 20.78 10.39 -7.29
CA PHE A 345 19.44 9.87 -7.58
C PHE A 345 18.68 10.77 -8.57
N ASP A 346 18.73 12.10 -8.40
CA ASP A 346 18.11 13.05 -9.35
C ASP A 346 18.66 12.87 -10.77
N ALA A 347 19.97 12.67 -10.92
CA ALA A 347 20.60 12.39 -12.21
C ALA A 347 20.13 11.05 -12.82
N ARG A 348 19.84 10.04 -11.98
CA ARG A 348 19.32 8.74 -12.40
C ARG A 348 17.89 8.86 -12.92
N ILE A 349 16.99 9.46 -12.13
CA ILE A 349 15.58 9.65 -12.52
C ILE A 349 15.42 10.61 -13.71
N ALA A 350 16.34 11.56 -13.90
CA ALA A 350 16.35 12.44 -15.07
C ALA A 350 16.49 11.67 -16.40
N LYS A 351 17.22 10.54 -16.41
CA LYS A 351 17.41 9.71 -17.61
C LYS A 351 16.14 8.97 -18.02
N VAL A 352 15.32 8.58 -17.05
CA VAL A 352 14.07 7.84 -17.31
C VAL A 352 12.84 8.75 -17.40
N ALA A 353 12.99 10.04 -17.08
CA ALA A 353 11.91 11.03 -17.18
C ALA A 353 11.40 11.26 -18.62
N THR A 354 12.14 10.78 -19.62
CA THR A 354 11.74 10.81 -21.05
C THR A 354 10.90 9.61 -21.46
N ALA A 355 10.75 8.59 -20.62
CA ALA A 355 9.93 7.42 -20.92
C ALA A 355 8.45 7.81 -21.10
N PRO A 356 7.66 7.04 -21.87
CA PRO A 356 6.21 7.28 -22.01
C PRO A 356 5.48 7.25 -20.65
N ASP A 357 5.86 6.31 -19.78
CA ASP A 357 5.38 6.13 -18.42
C ASP A 357 6.39 6.67 -17.39
N TRP A 358 6.80 7.92 -17.58
CA TRP A 358 7.90 8.52 -16.84
C TRP A 358 7.70 8.52 -15.31
N ALA A 359 6.48 8.64 -14.79
CA ALA A 359 6.26 8.58 -13.34
C ALA A 359 6.44 7.16 -12.79
N ALA A 360 5.93 6.13 -13.48
CA ALA A 360 6.24 4.74 -13.12
C ALA A 360 7.74 4.47 -13.23
N ALA A 361 8.40 4.94 -14.29
CA ALA A 361 9.83 4.73 -14.48
C ALA A 361 10.66 5.36 -13.34
N MET A 362 10.39 6.62 -12.97
CA MET A 362 11.09 7.25 -11.86
C MET A 362 10.78 6.58 -10.50
N THR A 363 9.54 6.14 -10.27
CA THR A 363 9.18 5.39 -9.06
C THR A 363 9.82 3.99 -9.04
N ALA A 364 10.03 3.35 -10.19
CA ALA A 364 10.77 2.09 -10.28
C ALA A 364 12.26 2.26 -9.93
N GLU A 365 12.89 3.37 -10.35
CA GLU A 365 14.25 3.71 -9.91
C GLU A 365 14.31 3.96 -8.39
N LEU A 366 13.27 4.56 -7.81
CA LEU A 366 13.15 4.71 -6.35
C LEU A 366 13.05 3.35 -5.66
N VAL A 367 12.22 2.43 -6.18
CA VAL A 367 12.11 1.05 -5.67
C VAL A 367 13.46 0.35 -5.70
N ASP A 368 14.20 0.43 -6.81
CA ASP A 368 15.51 -0.22 -6.91
C ASP A 368 16.49 0.29 -5.84
N GLU A 369 16.57 1.60 -5.67
CA GLU A 369 17.42 2.23 -4.68
C GLU A 369 17.00 1.91 -3.23
N SER A 370 15.71 2.05 -2.91
CA SER A 370 15.18 1.76 -1.57
C SER A 370 15.30 0.29 -1.20
N SER A 371 15.14 -0.61 -2.18
CA SER A 371 15.21 -2.06 -1.94
C SER A 371 16.58 -2.51 -1.45
N GLN A 372 17.67 -1.84 -1.88
CA GLN A 372 19.03 -2.12 -1.41
C GLN A 372 19.19 -1.97 0.11
N GLU A 373 18.33 -1.17 0.72
CA GLU A 373 18.39 -0.76 2.12
C GLU A 373 17.27 -1.40 2.97
N GLY A 374 16.31 -2.11 2.36
CA GLY A 374 15.16 -2.68 3.07
C GLY A 374 15.56 -3.69 4.16
N ALA A 375 16.55 -4.53 3.87
CA ALA A 375 17.11 -5.47 4.83
C ALA A 375 17.78 -4.75 6.00
N ASP A 376 18.56 -3.70 5.71
CA ASP A 376 19.26 -2.92 6.74
C ASP A 376 18.27 -2.24 7.68
N LEU A 377 17.18 -1.68 7.13
CA LEU A 377 16.12 -1.07 7.95
C LEU A 377 15.50 -2.08 8.91
N PHE A 378 15.16 -3.29 8.44
CA PHE A 378 14.68 -4.35 9.33
C PHE A 378 15.71 -4.79 10.37
N ARG A 379 17.01 -4.88 10.01
CA ARG A 379 18.07 -5.23 10.98
C ARG A 379 18.17 -4.22 12.10
N VAL A 380 18.20 -2.93 11.76
CA VAL A 380 18.33 -1.87 12.79
C VAL A 380 17.07 -1.79 13.63
N THR A 381 15.87 -1.88 13.04
CA THR A 381 14.61 -1.88 13.80
C THR A 381 14.52 -3.08 14.72
N ARG A 382 14.93 -4.27 14.26
CA ARG A 382 15.03 -5.46 15.12
C ARG A 382 16.07 -5.29 16.24
N GLY A 383 17.21 -4.65 15.95
CA GLY A 383 18.25 -4.37 16.93
C GLY A 383 17.81 -3.42 18.05
N MET A 384 16.89 -2.51 17.74
CA MET A 384 16.32 -1.55 18.70
C MET A 384 15.07 -2.07 19.41
N GLY A 385 14.26 -2.93 18.79
CA GLY A 385 13.03 -3.44 19.39
C GLY A 385 13.27 -4.51 20.47
N VAL A 386 12.35 -4.64 21.42
CA VAL A 386 12.39 -5.72 22.42
C VAL A 386 12.13 -7.09 21.79
N SER A 387 12.67 -8.16 22.40
CA SER A 387 12.58 -9.52 21.85
C SER A 387 11.17 -10.09 21.80
N ARG A 388 10.21 -9.54 22.57
CA ARG A 388 8.82 -10.02 22.56
C ARG A 388 8.17 -9.89 21.18
N LEU A 389 8.60 -8.91 20.37
CA LEU A 389 8.10 -8.69 19.02
C LEU A 389 8.40 -9.85 18.06
N SER A 390 9.34 -10.73 18.44
CA SER A 390 9.70 -11.97 17.73
C SER A 390 9.04 -13.23 18.31
N MET A 391 8.04 -13.12 19.19
CA MET A 391 7.40 -14.28 19.85
C MET A 391 6.08 -14.68 19.18
N ALA A 392 5.75 -15.98 19.20
CA ALA A 392 4.46 -16.47 18.71
C ALA A 392 3.29 -15.89 19.53
N GLY A 393 2.27 -15.36 18.84
CA GLY A 393 1.08 -14.79 19.45
C GLY A 393 1.23 -13.34 19.94
N GLU A 394 2.45 -12.79 19.95
CA GLU A 394 2.68 -11.38 20.29
C GLU A 394 2.38 -10.49 19.09
N THR A 395 1.53 -9.50 19.28
CA THR A 395 1.19 -8.50 18.25
C THR A 395 1.54 -7.12 18.80
N TYR A 396 2.30 -6.36 18.02
CA TYR A 396 2.47 -4.93 18.23
C TYR A 396 1.17 -4.22 17.84
N LEU A 397 0.59 -3.51 18.80
CA LEU A 397 -0.65 -2.77 18.60
C LEU A 397 -0.31 -1.33 18.24
N THR A 398 -0.98 -0.78 17.25
CA THR A 398 -0.72 0.59 16.78
C THR A 398 -1.08 1.67 17.82
N GLU A 399 -1.79 1.29 18.88
CA GLU A 399 -2.08 2.14 20.03
C GLU A 399 -0.97 2.14 21.10
N GLU A 400 0.00 1.24 21.01
CA GLU A 400 1.14 1.18 21.92
C GLU A 400 2.10 2.34 21.66
N ASP A 401 2.74 2.87 22.71
CA ASP A 401 3.83 3.83 22.53
C ASP A 401 5.05 3.08 21.96
N PRO A 402 5.56 3.43 20.75
CA PRO A 402 6.73 2.78 20.18
C PRO A 402 7.96 2.85 21.11
N ASP A 403 8.07 3.86 21.98
CA ASP A 403 9.17 3.91 22.96
C ASP A 403 9.10 2.81 24.03
N GLY A 404 7.89 2.34 24.35
CA GLY A 404 7.67 1.28 25.32
C GLY A 404 8.14 -0.10 24.86
N VAL A 405 8.34 -0.27 23.55
CA VAL A 405 8.85 -1.50 22.93
C VAL A 405 10.24 -1.37 22.36
N MET A 406 10.91 -0.25 22.63
CA MET A 406 12.31 -0.04 22.28
C MET A 406 13.19 -0.45 23.46
N ARG A 407 14.33 -1.06 23.14
CA ARG A 407 15.38 -1.34 24.09
C ARG A 407 15.98 -0.03 24.60
N PRO A 408 16.41 0.03 25.88
CA PRO A 408 17.05 1.21 26.44
C PRO A 408 18.23 1.69 25.59
N PRO A 409 18.38 3.01 25.32
CA PRO A 409 19.48 3.55 24.52
C PRO A 409 20.88 3.25 25.06
N GLY A 410 20.99 2.98 26.37
CA GLY A 410 22.25 2.60 27.02
C GLY A 410 22.65 1.13 26.83
N GLU A 411 21.79 0.30 26.25
CA GLU A 411 22.17 -1.07 25.89
C GLU A 411 23.11 -1.10 24.69
N SER A 412 24.07 -2.03 24.73
CA SER A 412 25.07 -2.20 23.67
C SER A 412 24.43 -2.36 22.30
N GLY A 413 24.88 -1.56 21.34
CA GLY A 413 24.43 -1.56 19.94
C GLY A 413 23.16 -0.76 19.65
N VAL A 414 22.38 -0.30 20.65
CA VAL A 414 21.12 0.42 20.39
C VAL A 414 21.38 1.83 19.85
N ALA A 415 22.35 2.56 20.39
CA ALA A 415 22.71 3.89 19.90
C ALA A 415 23.20 3.87 18.43
N GLU A 416 24.05 2.89 18.09
CA GLU A 416 24.52 2.70 16.71
C GLU A 416 23.37 2.33 15.76
N ALA A 417 22.46 1.45 16.19
CA ALA A 417 21.27 1.11 15.42
C ALA A 417 20.36 2.32 15.19
N LEU A 418 20.18 3.18 16.19
CA LEU A 418 19.42 4.44 16.06
C LEU A 418 20.07 5.41 15.07
N ASP A 419 21.38 5.59 15.13
CA ASP A 419 22.08 6.47 14.19
C ASP A 419 21.98 5.94 12.75
N ARG A 420 22.15 4.63 12.54
CA ARG A 420 21.96 3.99 11.23
C ARG A 420 20.52 4.10 10.75
N TYR A 421 19.55 3.92 11.65
CA TYR A 421 18.13 4.07 11.37
C TYR A 421 17.81 5.46 10.81
N TYR A 422 18.26 6.51 11.47
CA TYR A 422 18.06 7.87 10.98
C TYR A 422 18.79 8.15 9.66
N ALA A 423 19.99 7.60 9.46
CA ALA A 423 20.71 7.76 8.19
C ALA A 423 19.99 7.10 7.00
N LEU A 424 19.30 5.97 7.22
CA LEU A 424 18.46 5.32 6.21
C LEU A 424 17.25 6.21 5.85
N TYR A 425 16.56 6.75 6.87
CA TYR A 425 15.44 7.68 6.63
C TYR A 425 15.89 9.00 5.97
N GLU A 426 17.06 9.52 6.33
CA GLU A 426 17.65 10.72 5.69
C GLU A 426 17.87 10.48 4.19
N THR A 427 18.38 9.30 3.85
CA THR A 427 18.58 8.88 2.45
C THR A 427 17.24 8.75 1.71
N ALA A 428 16.24 8.09 2.31
CA ALA A 428 14.90 7.95 1.76
C ALA A 428 14.25 9.32 1.49
N PHE A 429 14.27 10.21 2.48
CA PHE A 429 13.69 11.55 2.38
C PHE A 429 14.39 12.39 1.30
N GLY A 430 15.72 12.29 1.20
CA GLY A 430 16.46 12.92 0.12
C GLY A 430 16.06 12.41 -1.27
N ARG A 431 15.80 11.11 -1.43
CA ARG A 431 15.30 10.55 -2.70
C ARG A 431 13.89 11.05 -3.02
N THR A 432 12.98 11.06 -2.02
CA THR A 432 11.62 11.58 -2.16
C THR A 432 11.62 13.05 -2.62
N GLY A 433 12.44 13.89 -1.99
CA GLY A 433 12.56 15.30 -2.37
C GLY A 433 13.04 15.50 -3.81
N SER A 434 14.05 14.73 -4.24
CA SER A 434 14.50 14.73 -5.63
C SER A 434 13.39 14.29 -6.60
N LEU A 435 12.68 13.19 -6.27
CA LEU A 435 11.61 12.67 -7.10
C LEU A 435 10.48 13.68 -7.28
N PHE A 436 9.99 14.29 -6.19
CA PHE A 436 8.86 15.22 -6.24
C PHE A 436 9.18 16.46 -7.08
N ARG A 437 10.38 17.04 -6.91
CA ARG A 437 10.83 18.17 -7.74
C ARG A 437 11.00 17.79 -9.21
N ARG A 438 11.51 16.59 -9.49
CA ARG A 438 11.65 16.08 -10.87
C ARG A 438 10.29 15.85 -11.51
N TRP A 439 9.35 15.27 -10.76
CA TRP A 439 7.97 15.08 -11.20
C TRP A 439 7.31 16.42 -11.52
N GLU A 440 7.42 17.43 -10.65
CA GLU A 440 6.78 18.74 -10.87
C GLU A 440 7.28 19.42 -12.15
N ARG A 441 8.60 19.39 -12.40
CA ARG A 441 9.18 19.89 -13.67
C ARG A 441 8.63 19.13 -14.87
N ARG A 442 8.67 17.79 -14.83
CA ARG A 442 8.24 16.95 -15.94
C ARG A 442 6.75 17.05 -16.21
N PHE A 443 5.95 17.19 -15.16
CA PHE A 443 4.52 17.44 -15.23
C PHE A 443 4.25 18.77 -15.95
N GLY A 444 4.92 19.86 -15.54
CA GLY A 444 4.81 21.17 -16.17
C GLY A 444 5.14 21.17 -17.66
N GLU A 445 6.20 20.45 -18.06
CA GLU A 445 6.52 20.23 -19.49
C GLU A 445 5.40 19.45 -20.19
N THR A 446 4.94 18.35 -19.60
CA THR A 446 3.98 17.43 -20.23
C THR A 446 2.63 18.08 -20.49
N VAL A 447 2.09 18.86 -19.55
CA VAL A 447 0.76 19.48 -19.69
C VAL A 447 0.71 20.55 -20.78
N THR A 448 1.87 21.05 -21.24
CA THR A 448 1.94 22.01 -22.35
C THR A 448 1.96 21.35 -23.73
N VAL A 449 2.12 20.02 -23.80
CA VAL A 449 2.17 19.29 -25.07
C VAL A 449 0.74 19.11 -25.61
N PRO A 450 0.47 19.51 -26.88
CA PRO A 450 -0.83 19.27 -27.49
C PRO A 450 -1.21 17.78 -27.49
N GLY A 451 -2.44 17.46 -27.08
CA GLY A 451 -2.92 16.08 -26.98
C GLY A 451 -2.38 15.29 -25.80
N ALA A 452 -1.74 15.94 -24.81
CA ALA A 452 -1.26 15.27 -23.60
C ALA A 452 -2.37 14.54 -22.82
N ASP A 453 -3.60 15.04 -22.86
CA ASP A 453 -4.77 14.37 -22.28
C ASP A 453 -5.14 13.09 -23.03
N VAL A 454 -5.18 13.11 -24.36
CA VAL A 454 -5.43 11.92 -25.18
C VAL A 454 -4.34 10.87 -24.94
N ALA A 455 -3.08 11.28 -24.85
CA ALA A 455 -1.96 10.39 -24.54
C ALA A 455 -2.07 9.81 -23.11
N ALA A 456 -2.40 10.63 -22.11
CA ALA A 456 -2.55 10.18 -20.72
C ALA A 456 -3.74 9.22 -20.57
N VAL A 457 -4.91 9.56 -21.14
CA VAL A 457 -6.09 8.68 -21.14
C VAL A 457 -5.80 7.38 -21.90
N GLY A 458 -5.13 7.46 -23.05
CA GLY A 458 -4.74 6.29 -23.83
C GLY A 458 -3.86 5.31 -23.04
N ARG A 459 -2.79 5.81 -22.42
CA ARG A 459 -1.92 4.99 -21.55
C ARG A 459 -2.68 4.39 -20.37
N LEU A 460 -3.54 5.18 -19.72
CA LEU A 460 -4.32 4.69 -18.59
C LEU A 460 -5.32 3.61 -19.01
N VAL A 461 -6.02 3.78 -20.13
CA VAL A 461 -6.97 2.78 -20.68
C VAL A 461 -6.25 1.49 -21.05
N ASP A 462 -5.11 1.58 -21.74
CA ASP A 462 -4.35 0.37 -22.11
C ASP A 462 -3.88 -0.42 -20.89
N ARG A 463 -3.25 0.27 -19.92
CA ARG A 463 -2.77 -0.36 -18.68
C ARG A 463 -3.92 -1.00 -17.90
N GLN A 464 -5.04 -0.30 -17.74
CA GLN A 464 -6.14 -0.82 -16.94
C GLN A 464 -6.85 -1.98 -17.61
N LEU A 465 -7.03 -1.96 -18.94
CA LEU A 465 -7.62 -3.09 -19.64
C LEU A 465 -6.69 -4.31 -19.64
N ALA A 466 -5.37 -4.12 -19.72
CA ALA A 466 -4.39 -5.18 -19.54
C ALA A 466 -4.45 -5.77 -18.11
N TYR A 467 -4.47 -4.92 -17.09
CA TYR A 467 -4.64 -5.34 -15.70
C TYR A 467 -5.94 -6.14 -15.49
N TRP A 468 -7.07 -5.65 -16.00
CA TRP A 468 -8.36 -6.35 -15.85
C TRP A 468 -8.38 -7.69 -16.56
N THR A 469 -7.73 -7.81 -17.72
CA THR A 469 -7.58 -9.08 -18.41
C THR A 469 -6.81 -10.08 -17.54
N ALA A 470 -5.70 -9.66 -16.93
CA ALA A 470 -4.90 -10.50 -16.04
C ALA A 470 -5.65 -10.86 -14.74
N ALA A 471 -6.31 -9.89 -14.11
CA ALA A 471 -7.11 -10.08 -12.90
C ALA A 471 -8.29 -11.04 -13.14
N ASP A 472 -8.97 -10.94 -14.29
CA ASP A 472 -10.07 -11.82 -14.66
C ASP A 472 -9.57 -13.27 -14.86
N ALA A 473 -8.41 -13.45 -15.49
CA ALA A 473 -7.77 -14.75 -15.65
C ALA A 473 -7.36 -15.36 -14.29
N ARG A 474 -6.68 -14.59 -13.43
CA ARG A 474 -6.31 -15.00 -12.06
C ARG A 474 -7.53 -15.39 -11.24
N ARG A 475 -8.60 -14.59 -11.31
CA ARG A 475 -9.84 -14.85 -10.59
C ARG A 475 -10.52 -16.12 -11.05
N THR A 476 -10.54 -16.38 -12.36
CA THR A 476 -11.08 -17.62 -12.92
C THR A 476 -10.30 -18.83 -12.39
N HIS A 477 -8.97 -18.78 -12.45
CA HIS A 477 -8.11 -19.85 -11.93
C HIS A 477 -8.31 -20.07 -10.41
N TRP A 478 -8.34 -18.97 -9.64
CA TRP A 478 -8.54 -19.02 -8.19
C TRP A 478 -9.90 -19.62 -7.80
N LEU A 479 -10.97 -19.25 -8.50
CA LEU A 479 -12.31 -19.80 -8.26
C LEU A 479 -12.37 -21.30 -8.57
N VAL A 480 -11.74 -21.76 -9.65
CA VAL A 480 -11.64 -23.20 -9.97
C VAL A 480 -10.91 -23.94 -8.85
N GLY A 481 -9.77 -23.41 -8.38
CA GLY A 481 -9.04 -24.00 -7.25
C GLY A 481 -9.88 -24.10 -5.96
N LYS A 482 -10.71 -23.09 -5.67
CA LYS A 482 -11.63 -23.11 -4.52
C LYS A 482 -12.77 -24.12 -4.66
N LEU A 483 -13.23 -24.38 -5.88
CA LEU A 483 -14.25 -25.39 -6.14
C LEU A 483 -13.71 -26.82 -6.03
N LEU A 484 -12.47 -27.04 -6.46
CA LEU A 484 -11.79 -28.35 -6.40
C LEU A 484 -11.32 -28.74 -4.99
N LEU A 485 -11.06 -27.75 -4.12
CA LEU A 485 -10.65 -27.96 -2.72
C LEU A 485 -11.83 -28.10 -1.75
N ARG A 486 -13.07 -28.24 -2.24
CA ARG A 486 -14.17 -28.69 -1.38
C ARG A 486 -13.83 -30.11 -0.90
N PRO A 487 -13.80 -30.40 0.41
CA PRO A 487 -13.94 -31.78 0.83
C PRO A 487 -15.24 -32.29 0.23
N ALA A 488 -15.21 -33.49 -0.33
CA ALA A 488 -16.41 -34.23 -0.72
C ALA A 488 -17.18 -34.63 0.56
N SER A 489 -17.64 -33.67 1.36
CA SER A 489 -18.63 -33.92 2.41
C SER A 489 -20.00 -33.89 1.73
N GLY A 490 -20.32 -34.98 1.04
CA GLY A 490 -21.58 -35.11 0.33
C GLY A 490 -21.60 -36.19 -0.75
N ALA A 491 -21.09 -37.39 -0.48
CA ALA A 491 -21.46 -38.61 -1.21
C ALA A 491 -21.07 -39.86 -0.39
N ALA A 492 -22.08 -40.54 0.17
CA ALA A 492 -22.17 -41.95 0.62
C ALA A 492 -21.04 -42.54 1.51
N GLU A 493 -21.28 -43.31 2.58
CA GLU A 493 -22.43 -44.02 3.14
C GLU A 493 -22.11 -44.29 4.63
#